data_AF-A0A8S9UGL8-F1
#
_entry.id   AF-A0A8S9UGL8-F1
#
_cell.length_a   1.000
_cell.length_b   1.000
_cell.length_c   1.000
_cell.angle_alpha   90.00
_cell.angle_beta   90.00
_cell.angle_gamma   90.00
#
_symmetry.space_group_name_H-M   'P 1'
#
loop_
_entity.id
_entity.type
_entity.pdbx_description
1 polymer ?
#
loop_
_entity_poly.entity_id
_entity_poly.type
_entity_poly.pdbx_seq_one_letter_code
_entity_poly.pdbx_strand_id
1 'polypeptide(L)'
;MRVLHLVLAVAVAFVAINDGVSTAAKTALRSDSTDFTFLGDDVASDDTVSEERRTSGGGRGGRGGGGGGGGGGGGGRSRGLGRRARRRARGAREEEGEEYVDMPPGTYLGPLFGGPHGDDFTDADVVKSGQKVKSINIRASERVDAVMLTVVSPTGEENTLYHGGDGGDLRTPLDLGEGEYITVMEAHWGKHEGHTRIKYIKFTTNKGRFIEGGSKTGNIGTDTAREGYQLGGFDGRSGDELDMVSAIWTSIQPVV
;
A
#
# COMPACT_ATOMS: atom_id res chain seq x y z
N MET A 1 -68.14 21.11 -7.79
CA MET A 1 -66.84 21.81 -7.91
C MET A 1 -66.53 22.57 -6.63
N ARG A 2 -65.85 21.95 -5.66
CA ARG A 2 -65.16 22.62 -4.55
C ARG A 2 -64.08 21.66 -4.04
N VAL A 3 -62.85 21.81 -4.50
CA VAL A 3 -61.68 21.12 -3.92
C VAL A 3 -60.96 22.14 -3.06
N LEU A 4 -60.97 21.90 -1.75
CA LEU A 4 -60.28 22.69 -0.74
C LEU A 4 -58.77 22.56 -0.96
N HIS A 5 -58.05 23.67 -1.09
CA HIS A 5 -56.60 23.69 -1.00
C HIS A 5 -56.18 23.74 0.47
N LEU A 6 -55.61 22.64 0.97
CA LEU A 6 -54.91 22.59 2.25
C LEU A 6 -53.43 22.87 1.97
N VAL A 7 -52.99 24.11 2.23
CA VAL A 7 -51.57 24.46 2.24
C VAL A 7 -51.05 24.14 3.63
N LEU A 8 -50.29 23.05 3.76
CA LEU A 8 -49.56 22.71 4.97
C LEU A 8 -48.18 23.36 4.91
N ALA A 9 -47.95 24.39 5.72
CA ALA A 9 -46.64 24.97 5.97
C ALA A 9 -46.30 24.76 7.45
N VAL A 10 -45.29 23.95 7.76
CA VAL A 10 -44.69 23.91 9.09
C VAL A 10 -43.17 23.82 8.96
N ALA A 11 -42.53 24.73 9.69
CA ALA A 11 -41.14 25.15 9.63
C ALA A 11 -40.14 24.11 10.17
N VAL A 12 -38.96 24.07 9.54
CA VAL A 12 -37.77 23.38 10.07
C VAL A 12 -36.94 24.42 10.83
N ALA A 13 -36.79 24.25 12.14
CA ALA A 13 -35.89 25.04 12.96
C ALA A 13 -34.53 24.31 13.04
N PHE A 14 -33.48 24.93 12.49
CA PHE A 14 -32.09 24.51 12.75
C PHE A 14 -31.57 25.27 13.96
N VAL A 15 -31.27 24.55 15.05
CA VAL A 15 -30.49 25.07 16.17
C VAL A 15 -29.02 24.80 15.87
N ALA A 16 -28.27 25.86 15.59
CA ALA A 16 -26.82 25.84 15.53
C ALA A 16 -26.27 25.96 16.96
N ILE A 17 -25.53 24.95 17.43
CA ILE A 17 -24.72 25.06 18.64
C ILE A 17 -23.29 25.36 18.18
N ASN A 18 -22.96 26.65 18.23
CA ASN A 18 -21.57 27.13 18.22
C ASN A 18 -21.09 27.12 19.66
N ASP A 19 -20.19 26.19 20.02
CA ASP A 19 -19.29 26.40 21.15
C ASP A 19 -17.86 26.45 20.62
N GLY A 20 -17.39 27.68 20.46
CA GLY A 20 -15.99 27.98 20.23
C GLY A 20 -15.21 27.89 21.54
N VAL A 21 -14.08 27.20 21.50
CA VAL A 21 -12.95 27.52 22.39
C VAL A 21 -11.73 27.75 21.50
N SER A 22 -11.33 29.00 21.44
CA SER A 22 -10.02 29.44 20.93
C SER A 22 -8.93 28.98 21.88
N THR A 23 -7.89 28.31 21.37
CA THR A 23 -6.55 28.46 21.91
C THR A 23 -5.59 28.74 20.76
N ALA A 24 -5.01 29.93 20.82
CA ALA A 24 -3.99 30.40 19.91
C ALA A 24 -2.64 29.77 20.27
N ALA A 25 -1.93 29.26 19.26
CA ALA A 25 -0.48 29.20 19.29
C ALA A 25 0.03 29.62 17.91
N LYS A 26 0.47 30.87 17.85
CA LYS A 26 1.16 31.49 16.73
C LYS A 26 2.61 31.00 16.78
N THR A 27 3.08 30.27 15.78
CA THR A 27 4.51 30.23 15.45
C THR A 27 4.63 30.13 13.94
N ALA A 28 5.14 31.20 13.36
CA ALA A 28 5.56 31.25 11.97
C ALA A 28 6.91 30.54 11.86
N LEU A 29 7.04 29.57 10.95
CA LEU A 29 8.32 29.24 10.34
C LEU A 29 8.12 29.03 8.83
N ARG A 30 9.01 29.72 8.11
CA ARG A 30 9.18 29.80 6.66
C ARG A 30 9.64 28.46 6.07
N SER A 31 9.39 28.35 4.77
CA SER A 31 9.80 27.33 3.81
C SER A 31 11.31 27.00 3.78
N ASP A 32 11.54 25.85 3.13
CA ASP A 32 12.77 25.25 2.60
C ASP A 32 13.63 24.44 3.57
N SER A 33 13.56 23.11 3.45
CA SER A 33 14.67 22.30 2.92
C SER A 33 14.24 20.84 2.81
N THR A 34 14.33 20.29 1.60
CA THR A 34 14.38 18.86 1.33
C THR A 34 15.65 18.29 1.94
N ASP A 35 15.54 17.38 2.90
CA ASP A 35 16.62 16.46 3.32
C ASP A 35 15.98 15.29 4.08
N PHE A 36 15.52 14.26 3.36
CA PHE A 36 15.14 12.99 3.97
C PHE A 36 16.32 12.02 3.87
N THR A 37 17.21 12.06 4.87
CA THR A 37 18.24 11.04 5.03
C THR A 37 17.63 9.80 5.65
N PHE A 38 17.47 8.74 4.85
CA PHE A 38 17.29 7.37 5.31
C PHE A 38 18.52 6.97 6.14
N LEU A 39 18.38 6.89 7.46
CA LEU A 39 19.27 6.10 8.30
C LEU A 39 18.54 4.79 8.57
N GLY A 40 19.00 3.73 7.92
CA GLY A 40 18.71 2.38 8.32
C GLY A 40 19.35 2.14 9.69
N ASP A 41 18.52 1.78 10.66
CA ASP A 41 18.96 1.06 11.83
C ASP A 41 18.27 -0.30 11.84
N ASP A 42 19.09 -1.33 11.62
CA ASP A 42 18.79 -2.72 11.89
C ASP A 42 18.48 -2.88 13.39
N VAL A 43 17.21 -2.94 13.77
CA VAL A 43 16.82 -3.45 15.08
C VAL A 43 16.49 -4.93 14.94
N ALA A 44 17.53 -5.74 15.20
CA ALA A 44 17.39 -7.14 15.51
C ALA A 44 16.71 -7.33 16.88
N SER A 45 16.03 -8.48 17.00
CA SER A 45 15.59 -9.23 18.20
C SER A 45 14.43 -8.66 19.02
N ASP A 46 13.31 -9.40 19.08
CA ASP A 46 13.20 -10.54 20.02
C ASP A 46 12.03 -11.46 19.61
N ASP A 47 12.35 -12.71 19.28
CA ASP A 47 11.38 -13.76 18.97
C ASP A 47 11.00 -14.50 20.27
N THR A 48 9.82 -14.23 20.82
CA THR A 48 9.22 -15.14 21.81
C THR A 48 8.32 -16.14 21.11
N VAL A 49 8.92 -17.27 20.76
CA VAL A 49 8.23 -18.51 20.36
C VAL A 49 7.61 -19.15 21.61
N SER A 50 6.29 -19.27 21.63
CA SER A 50 5.59 -20.17 22.55
C SER A 50 5.16 -21.43 21.79
N GLU A 51 6.05 -22.42 21.71
CA GLU A 51 5.68 -23.80 21.38
C GLU A 51 5.30 -24.56 22.64
N GLU A 52 4.03 -24.98 22.74
CA GLU A 52 3.60 -25.97 23.73
C GLU A 52 3.77 -27.39 23.16
N ARG A 53 4.81 -28.02 23.71
CA ARG A 53 5.24 -29.41 23.65
C ARG A 53 4.12 -30.44 23.93
N ARG A 54 3.97 -31.47 23.07
CA ARG A 54 3.73 -32.86 23.51
C ARG A 54 4.48 -33.89 22.66
N THR A 55 5.01 -34.86 23.38
CA THR A 55 6.04 -35.85 23.05
C THR A 55 5.47 -37.17 22.50
N SER A 56 6.21 -37.87 21.64
CA SER A 56 6.75 -39.24 21.87
C SER A 56 7.10 -39.96 20.56
N GLY A 57 8.17 -40.78 20.58
CA GLY A 57 8.44 -41.80 19.55
C GLY A 57 9.89 -41.84 19.08
N GLY A 58 10.66 -42.83 19.53
CA GLY A 58 12.11 -42.91 19.35
C GLY A 58 12.64 -43.51 18.03
N GLY A 59 13.96 -43.52 17.90
CA GLY A 59 14.67 -44.24 16.84
C GLY A 59 16.19 -44.08 16.96
N ARG A 60 16.90 -45.17 17.25
CA ARG A 60 18.37 -45.28 17.36
C ARG A 60 19.02 -45.61 16.02
N GLY A 61 20.30 -45.24 15.87
CA GLY A 61 21.29 -45.81 14.92
C GLY A 61 21.80 -44.76 13.92
N GLY A 62 23.08 -44.65 13.55
CA GLY A 62 24.28 -45.44 13.78
C GLY A 62 25.52 -44.70 13.23
N ARG A 63 26.70 -45.24 13.53
CA ARG A 63 28.06 -44.70 13.31
C ARG A 63 28.57 -44.72 11.85
N GLY A 64 29.57 -43.88 11.58
CA GLY A 64 30.69 -44.09 10.62
C GLY A 64 31.04 -42.78 9.88
N GLY A 65 32.27 -42.30 9.68
CA GLY A 65 33.62 -42.80 9.93
C GLY A 65 34.55 -42.38 8.76
N GLY A 66 35.65 -41.66 9.04
CA GLY A 66 36.84 -41.43 8.17
C GLY A 66 36.69 -40.33 7.09
N GLY A 67 37.68 -39.49 6.74
CA GLY A 67 39.10 -39.40 7.09
C GLY A 67 39.94 -39.06 5.83
N GLY A 68 40.81 -38.04 5.90
CA GLY A 68 42.13 -38.05 5.24
C GLY A 68 42.48 -37.06 4.09
N GLY A 69 43.57 -36.30 4.32
CA GLY A 69 44.60 -35.85 3.34
C GLY A 69 44.30 -34.59 2.52
N GLY A 70 45.07 -33.50 2.50
CA GLY A 70 46.55 -33.31 2.44
C GLY A 70 46.98 -33.18 0.96
N GLY A 71 47.76 -32.23 0.44
CA GLY A 71 48.53 -31.07 0.91
C GLY A 71 49.37 -30.49 -0.27
N GLY A 72 50.05 -29.34 -0.05
CA GLY A 72 51.18 -28.81 -0.86
C GLY A 72 50.84 -28.09 -2.18
N GLY A 73 51.52 -27.04 -2.66
CA GLY A 73 52.71 -26.30 -2.23
C GLY A 73 53.25 -25.46 -3.42
N GLY A 74 53.99 -24.37 -3.13
CA GLY A 74 54.85 -23.59 -4.06
C GLY A 74 54.13 -22.59 -4.98
N GLY A 75 54.53 -21.32 -5.16
CA GLY A 75 55.86 -20.71 -5.07
C GLY A 75 56.28 -20.25 -6.47
N GLY A 76 56.18 -18.95 -6.80
CA GLY A 76 56.66 -18.44 -8.09
C GLY A 76 56.38 -16.95 -8.32
N ARG A 77 57.40 -16.11 -8.10
CA ARG A 77 57.44 -14.70 -8.53
C ARG A 77 57.86 -14.63 -9.99
N SER A 78 57.24 -13.78 -10.80
CA SER A 78 57.86 -13.16 -11.98
C SER A 78 57.07 -11.94 -12.45
N ARG A 79 57.80 -10.83 -12.55
CA ARG A 79 57.34 -9.53 -13.05
C ARG A 79 57.21 -9.59 -14.57
N GLY A 80 56.10 -9.10 -15.11
CA GLY A 80 55.91 -8.89 -16.55
C GLY A 80 55.04 -7.66 -16.78
N LEU A 81 55.69 -6.53 -17.05
CA LEU A 81 55.07 -5.27 -17.43
C LEU A 81 54.41 -5.41 -18.80
N GLY A 82 53.08 -5.39 -18.84
CA GLY A 82 52.29 -5.37 -20.08
C GLY A 82 51.27 -4.24 -20.02
N ARG A 83 51.62 -3.11 -20.63
CA ARG A 83 50.75 -1.94 -20.80
C ARG A 83 49.43 -2.36 -21.44
N ARG A 84 48.30 -2.19 -20.76
CA ARG A 84 46.99 -2.06 -21.40
C ARG A 84 46.26 -0.85 -20.86
N ALA A 85 45.70 -0.16 -21.84
CA ALA A 85 45.04 1.12 -21.80
C ALA A 85 43.90 1.23 -20.77
N ARG A 86 43.46 2.48 -20.62
CA ARG A 86 42.16 2.94 -20.11
C ARG A 86 42.13 3.26 -18.61
N ARG A 87 42.66 4.44 -18.26
CA ARG A 87 42.13 5.24 -17.15
C ARG A 87 41.10 6.24 -17.69
N ARG A 88 39.89 5.74 -17.92
CA ARG A 88 38.59 6.40 -17.70
C ARG A 88 37.82 5.34 -16.89
N ALA A 89 37.17 5.58 -15.77
CA ALA A 89 36.68 6.80 -15.17
C ALA A 89 36.87 6.70 -13.65
N ARG A 90 37.11 7.83 -12.98
CA ARG A 90 36.73 7.93 -11.56
C ARG A 90 35.21 7.86 -11.54
N GLY A 91 34.69 6.98 -10.69
CA GLY A 91 33.27 6.66 -10.60
C GLY A 91 32.41 7.92 -10.59
N ALA A 92 31.64 8.07 -11.66
CA ALA A 92 30.30 8.59 -11.50
C ALA A 92 29.58 7.48 -10.72
N ARG A 93 29.32 7.75 -9.44
CA ARG A 93 28.22 7.10 -8.74
C ARG A 93 27.01 7.47 -9.58
N GLU A 94 26.54 6.54 -10.39
CA GLU A 94 25.21 6.63 -10.98
C GLU A 94 24.30 6.66 -9.75
N GLU A 95 23.83 7.87 -9.41
CA GLU A 95 22.62 7.99 -8.61
C GLU A 95 21.57 7.24 -9.44
N GLU A 96 21.23 6.04 -8.98
CA GLU A 96 20.09 5.28 -9.48
C GLU A 96 18.92 6.26 -9.40
N GLY A 97 18.55 6.82 -10.56
CA GLY A 97 17.53 7.84 -10.63
C GLY A 97 16.27 7.27 -10.02
N GLU A 98 15.66 8.01 -9.10
CA GLU A 98 14.33 7.69 -8.61
C GLU A 98 13.44 7.48 -9.83
N GLU A 99 12.98 6.24 -10.03
CA GLU A 99 12.09 5.90 -11.13
C GLU A 99 10.78 6.65 -10.89
N TYR A 100 10.63 7.79 -11.57
CA TYR A 100 9.46 8.62 -11.45
C TYR A 100 8.35 7.95 -12.25
N VAL A 101 7.38 7.35 -11.55
CA VAL A 101 6.14 6.88 -12.18
C VAL A 101 5.47 8.11 -12.80
N ASP A 102 5.36 8.13 -14.13
CA ASP A 102 4.70 9.21 -14.85
C ASP A 102 3.19 9.12 -14.60
N MET A 103 2.72 9.88 -13.61
CA MET A 103 1.34 9.85 -13.18
C MET A 103 0.45 10.66 -14.14
N PRO A 104 -0.74 10.15 -14.54
CA PRO A 104 -1.67 10.91 -15.37
C PRO A 104 -2.02 12.28 -14.78
N PRO A 105 -2.38 13.28 -15.61
CA PRO A 105 -2.82 14.58 -15.13
C PRO A 105 -3.96 14.51 -14.11
N GLY A 106 -3.80 15.22 -13.00
CA GLY A 106 -4.77 15.23 -11.90
C GLY A 106 -4.73 13.96 -11.05
N THR A 107 -3.63 13.21 -11.07
CA THR A 107 -3.40 12.06 -10.18
C THR A 107 -2.11 12.22 -9.38
N TYR A 108 -2.02 11.51 -8.26
CA TYR A 108 -0.77 11.37 -7.52
C TYR A 108 -0.73 10.03 -6.77
N LEU A 109 0.47 9.53 -6.56
CA LEU A 109 0.71 8.30 -5.82
C LEU A 109 0.82 8.57 -4.31
N GLY A 110 0.19 7.74 -3.49
CA GLY A 110 0.31 7.74 -2.04
C GLY A 110 1.56 7.00 -1.53
N PRO A 111 1.79 6.99 -0.20
CA PRO A 111 2.79 6.13 0.43
C PRO A 111 2.54 4.64 0.18
N LEU A 112 3.62 3.87 0.07
CA LEU A 112 3.60 2.42 -0.04
C LEU A 112 3.52 1.77 1.35
N PHE A 113 2.61 0.81 1.51
CA PHE A 113 2.48 -0.02 2.71
C PHE A 113 2.71 -1.48 2.36
N GLY A 114 3.50 -2.23 3.14
CA GLY A 114 3.75 -3.66 2.90
C GLY A 114 5.23 -4.01 2.78
N GLY A 115 5.56 -4.96 1.90
CA GLY A 115 6.95 -5.39 1.70
C GLY A 115 7.24 -5.96 0.30
N PRO A 116 8.50 -6.31 0.02
CA PRO A 116 9.03 -6.42 -1.35
C PRO A 116 8.68 -7.73 -2.09
N HIS A 117 7.70 -8.48 -1.60
CA HIS A 117 7.33 -9.78 -2.19
C HIS A 117 6.24 -9.58 -3.25
N GLY A 118 5.84 -10.66 -3.93
CA GLY A 118 4.90 -10.59 -5.05
C GLY A 118 5.50 -9.97 -6.31
N ASP A 119 4.69 -9.88 -7.35
CA ASP A 119 4.98 -9.19 -8.61
C ASP A 119 4.38 -7.79 -8.62
N ASP A 120 5.01 -6.86 -9.32
CA ASP A 120 4.56 -5.47 -9.43
C ASP A 120 3.24 -5.36 -10.21
N PHE A 121 2.36 -4.47 -9.76
CA PHE A 121 1.17 -4.05 -10.49
C PHE A 121 1.00 -2.53 -10.36
N THR A 122 0.34 -1.93 -11.35
CA THR A 122 -0.05 -0.53 -11.31
C THR A 122 -1.31 -0.28 -12.13
N ASP A 123 -2.18 0.59 -11.62
CA ASP A 123 -3.34 1.11 -12.34
C ASP A 123 -3.07 2.48 -12.99
N ALA A 124 -1.84 3.00 -12.93
CA ALA A 124 -1.50 4.34 -13.42
C ALA A 124 -1.95 4.58 -14.88
N ASP A 125 -1.86 3.57 -15.75
CA ASP A 125 -2.24 3.67 -17.17
C ASP A 125 -3.75 3.78 -17.42
N VAL A 126 -4.58 3.37 -16.44
CA VAL A 126 -6.04 3.32 -16.58
C VAL A 126 -6.77 4.36 -15.74
N VAL A 127 -6.12 4.87 -14.68
CA VAL A 127 -6.68 5.94 -13.83
C VAL A 127 -6.74 7.26 -14.61
N LYS A 128 -7.87 7.95 -14.49
CA LYS A 128 -8.11 9.26 -15.13
C LYS A 128 -8.77 10.22 -14.14
N SER A 129 -8.39 11.49 -14.20
CA SER A 129 -9.11 12.54 -13.48
C SER A 129 -10.56 12.62 -13.98
N GLY A 130 -11.49 12.90 -13.07
CA GLY A 130 -12.93 12.93 -13.37
C GLY A 130 -13.60 11.56 -13.49
N GLN A 131 -12.89 10.45 -13.27
CA GLN A 131 -13.51 9.13 -13.20
C GLN A 131 -14.48 9.01 -12.01
N LYS A 132 -15.40 8.06 -12.07
CA LYS A 132 -16.32 7.73 -10.97
C LYS A 132 -15.97 6.37 -10.41
N VAL A 133 -15.84 6.25 -9.08
CA VAL A 133 -15.78 4.95 -8.42
C VAL A 133 -17.20 4.44 -8.18
N LYS A 134 -17.50 3.23 -8.65
CA LYS A 134 -18.81 2.58 -8.50
C LYS A 134 -18.87 1.72 -7.25
N SER A 135 -17.83 0.95 -7.00
CA SER A 135 -17.77 0.04 -5.87
C SER A 135 -16.32 -0.30 -5.52
N ILE A 136 -16.13 -0.73 -4.28
CA ILE A 136 -14.88 -1.33 -3.80
C ILE A 136 -15.19 -2.67 -3.13
N ASN A 137 -14.33 -3.66 -3.32
CA ASN A 137 -14.43 -4.96 -2.67
C ASN A 137 -13.07 -5.47 -2.20
N ILE A 138 -13.11 -6.42 -1.27
CA ILE A 138 -11.94 -7.05 -0.66
C ILE A 138 -12.17 -8.57 -0.64
N ARG A 139 -11.13 -9.34 -0.94
CA ARG A 139 -11.02 -10.75 -0.52
C ARG A 139 -10.10 -10.82 0.69
N ALA A 140 -10.58 -11.39 1.79
CA ALA A 140 -9.75 -11.50 2.98
C ALA A 140 -10.20 -12.60 3.93
N SER A 141 -9.21 -13.18 4.62
CA SER A 141 -9.36 -14.04 5.79
C SER A 141 -8.53 -13.50 6.97
N GLU A 142 -7.46 -14.19 7.36
CA GLU A 142 -6.43 -13.67 8.29
C GLU A 142 -5.51 -12.62 7.64
N ARG A 143 -5.54 -12.55 6.32
CA ARG A 143 -4.75 -11.67 5.45
C ARG A 143 -5.65 -11.07 4.38
N VAL A 144 -5.15 -10.08 3.66
CA VAL A 144 -5.82 -9.52 2.50
C VAL A 144 -5.32 -10.26 1.28
N ASP A 145 -6.21 -11.02 0.67
CA ASP A 145 -5.93 -11.83 -0.52
C ASP A 145 -6.02 -10.96 -1.78
N ALA A 146 -7.02 -10.07 -1.87
CA ALA A 146 -7.17 -9.16 -3.01
C ALA A 146 -7.95 -7.88 -2.69
N VAL A 147 -7.74 -6.85 -3.50
CA VAL A 147 -8.53 -5.62 -3.57
C VAL A 147 -9.12 -5.44 -4.96
N MET A 148 -10.35 -4.93 -5.03
CA MET A 148 -11.04 -4.67 -6.28
C MET A 148 -11.70 -3.29 -6.28
N LEU A 149 -11.56 -2.56 -7.39
CA LEU A 149 -12.17 -1.25 -7.58
C LEU A 149 -12.86 -1.20 -8.94
N THR A 150 -14.18 -1.00 -8.94
CA THR A 150 -14.91 -0.77 -10.19
C THR A 150 -15.03 0.72 -10.44
N VAL A 151 -14.54 1.17 -11.59
CA VAL A 151 -14.44 2.58 -11.98
C VAL A 151 -15.08 2.80 -13.33
N VAL A 152 -15.65 3.99 -13.53
CA VAL A 152 -16.18 4.45 -14.82
C VAL A 152 -15.38 5.66 -15.24
N SER A 153 -14.70 5.55 -16.38
CA SER A 153 -13.92 6.63 -16.98
C SER A 153 -14.80 7.84 -17.36
N PRO A 154 -14.21 9.04 -17.57
CA PRO A 154 -14.97 10.20 -18.04
C PRO A 154 -15.70 9.97 -19.38
N THR A 155 -15.24 9.02 -20.20
CA THR A 155 -15.88 8.63 -21.46
C THR A 155 -16.99 7.59 -21.30
N GLY A 156 -17.24 7.11 -20.07
CA GLY A 156 -18.32 6.17 -19.75
C GLY A 156 -17.95 4.68 -19.83
N GLU A 157 -16.69 4.36 -20.10
CA GLU A 157 -16.19 2.97 -20.06
C GLU A 157 -15.99 2.51 -18.62
N GLU A 158 -16.55 1.33 -18.28
CA GLU A 158 -16.44 0.71 -16.97
C GLU A 158 -15.31 -0.32 -16.94
N ASN A 159 -14.46 -0.24 -15.92
CA ASN A 159 -13.34 -1.16 -15.69
C ASN A 159 -13.38 -1.65 -14.24
N THR A 160 -13.02 -2.92 -14.03
CA THR A 160 -12.78 -3.46 -12.69
C THR A 160 -11.30 -3.76 -12.54
N LEU A 161 -10.65 -3.03 -11.64
CA LEU A 161 -9.26 -3.22 -11.25
C LEU A 161 -9.23 -4.34 -10.19
N TYR A 162 -8.34 -5.31 -10.33
CA TYR A 162 -8.24 -6.48 -9.46
C TYR A 162 -6.77 -6.78 -9.22
N HIS A 163 -6.34 -6.76 -7.95
CA HIS A 163 -4.96 -7.06 -7.56
C HIS A 163 -4.94 -8.01 -6.37
N GLY A 164 -4.09 -9.04 -6.43
CA GLY A 164 -4.09 -10.15 -5.47
C GLY A 164 -4.52 -11.49 -6.08
N GLY A 165 -4.79 -12.47 -5.22
CA GLY A 165 -5.18 -13.82 -5.61
C GLY A 165 -6.65 -14.15 -5.34
N ASP A 166 -7.04 -15.40 -5.61
CA ASP A 166 -8.41 -15.90 -5.45
C ASP A 166 -8.71 -16.49 -4.06
N GLY A 167 -7.74 -16.39 -3.14
CA GLY A 167 -7.88 -16.85 -1.75
C GLY A 167 -8.89 -16.03 -0.95
N GLY A 168 -9.01 -16.35 0.35
CA GLY A 168 -9.90 -15.65 1.28
C GLY A 168 -11.38 -15.67 0.91
N ASP A 169 -12.18 -15.04 1.76
CA ASP A 169 -13.62 -14.86 1.51
C ASP A 169 -13.86 -13.52 0.82
N LEU A 170 -14.62 -13.55 -0.27
CA LEU A 170 -15.11 -12.36 -0.94
C LEU A 170 -16.12 -11.63 -0.05
N ARG A 171 -15.84 -10.37 0.30
CA ARG A 171 -16.77 -9.55 1.05
C ARG A 171 -17.95 -9.11 0.18
N THR A 172 -19.03 -8.69 0.84
CA THR A 172 -20.09 -7.95 0.16
C THR A 172 -19.50 -6.60 -0.30
N PRO A 173 -19.57 -6.27 -1.60
CA PRO A 173 -18.99 -5.05 -2.11
C PRO A 173 -19.64 -3.82 -1.46
N LEU A 174 -18.85 -2.77 -1.28
CA LEU A 174 -19.35 -1.46 -0.90
C LEU A 174 -19.69 -0.69 -2.17
N ASP A 175 -20.96 -0.67 -2.55
CA ASP A 175 -21.46 0.19 -3.61
C ASP A 175 -21.50 1.66 -3.15
N LEU A 176 -20.90 2.55 -3.95
CA LEU A 176 -20.85 3.98 -3.67
C LEU A 176 -22.10 4.67 -4.21
N GLY A 177 -22.79 5.41 -3.34
CA GLY A 177 -23.95 6.20 -3.72
C GLY A 177 -23.56 7.49 -4.45
N GLU A 178 -24.57 8.25 -4.89
CA GLU A 178 -24.35 9.56 -5.50
C GLU A 178 -23.61 10.51 -4.55
N GLY A 179 -22.54 11.15 -5.05
CA GLY A 179 -21.68 12.04 -4.26
C GLY A 179 -20.87 11.36 -3.16
N GLU A 180 -20.80 10.03 -3.17
CA GLU A 180 -19.93 9.25 -2.29
C GLU A 180 -18.63 8.89 -3.00
N TYR A 181 -17.51 9.02 -2.30
CA TYR A 181 -16.18 8.69 -2.80
C TYR A 181 -15.26 8.29 -1.65
N ILE A 182 -14.25 7.46 -1.93
CA ILE A 182 -13.30 6.96 -0.95
C ILE A 182 -12.22 8.02 -0.71
N THR A 183 -11.96 8.34 0.55
CA THR A 183 -11.04 9.38 0.98
C THR A 183 -9.90 8.89 1.87
N VAL A 184 -10.00 7.69 2.43
CA VAL A 184 -8.98 7.14 3.34
C VAL A 184 -8.73 5.67 3.02
N MET A 185 -7.44 5.29 3.02
CA MET A 185 -6.97 3.91 3.03
C MET A 185 -6.14 3.68 4.31
N GLU A 186 -6.51 2.70 5.12
CA GLU A 186 -5.73 2.19 6.26
C GLU A 186 -5.23 0.80 5.89
N ALA A 187 -3.93 0.53 6.06
CA ALA A 187 -3.31 -0.75 5.78
C ALA A 187 -2.43 -1.20 6.96
N HIS A 188 -2.49 -2.48 7.28
CA HIS A 188 -1.61 -3.11 8.25
C HIS A 188 -0.86 -4.25 7.57
N TRP A 189 0.41 -4.43 7.90
CA TRP A 189 1.25 -5.48 7.29
C TRP A 189 2.05 -6.27 8.32
N GLY A 190 2.51 -7.44 7.92
CA GLY A 190 3.26 -8.33 8.79
C GLY A 190 3.82 -9.54 8.05
N LYS A 191 4.70 -10.29 8.72
CA LYS A 191 5.30 -11.50 8.15
C LYS A 191 4.34 -12.69 8.23
N HIS A 192 4.34 -13.51 7.18
CA HIS A 192 3.72 -14.83 7.13
C HIS A 192 4.62 -15.73 6.29
N GLU A 193 5.09 -16.84 6.88
CA GLU A 193 5.97 -17.82 6.21
C GLU A 193 7.19 -17.19 5.51
N GLY A 194 7.77 -16.14 6.12
CA GLY A 194 8.93 -15.43 5.57
C GLY A 194 8.61 -14.29 4.61
N HIS A 195 7.37 -14.15 4.14
CA HIS A 195 6.93 -13.08 3.25
C HIS A 195 6.19 -11.98 4.01
N THR A 196 6.38 -10.72 3.62
CA THR A 196 5.58 -9.60 4.14
C THR A 196 4.29 -9.50 3.34
N ARG A 197 3.15 -9.48 4.04
CA ARG A 197 1.80 -9.43 3.47
C ARG A 197 1.00 -8.28 4.05
N ILE A 198 0.04 -7.75 3.29
CA ILE A 198 -1.04 -6.94 3.84
C ILE A 198 -1.93 -7.87 4.67
N LYS A 199 -1.92 -7.63 5.98
CA LYS A 199 -2.67 -8.42 6.96
C LYS A 199 -4.08 -7.89 7.13
N TYR A 200 -4.27 -6.57 7.03
CA TYR A 200 -5.57 -5.91 7.11
C TYR A 200 -5.60 -4.67 6.23
N ILE A 201 -6.77 -4.37 5.66
CA ILE A 201 -7.01 -3.14 4.92
C ILE A 201 -8.41 -2.62 5.20
N LYS A 202 -8.55 -1.29 5.19
CA LYS A 202 -9.82 -0.58 5.33
C LYS A 202 -9.88 0.63 4.43
N PHE A 203 -11.02 0.81 3.78
CA PHE A 203 -11.32 1.99 2.97
C PHE A 203 -12.50 2.73 3.57
N THR A 204 -12.39 4.05 3.72
CA THR A 204 -13.45 4.89 4.29
C THR A 204 -13.88 5.95 3.28
N THR A 205 -15.20 6.18 3.17
CA THR A 205 -15.79 7.17 2.28
C THR A 205 -15.97 8.52 2.96
N ASN A 206 -16.15 9.57 2.16
CA ASN A 206 -16.54 10.91 2.62
C ASN A 206 -17.87 10.93 3.41
N LYS A 207 -18.69 9.87 3.30
CA LYS A 207 -19.95 9.70 4.05
C LYS A 207 -19.80 8.82 5.30
N GLY A 208 -18.58 8.44 5.65
CA GLY A 208 -18.29 7.61 6.83
C GLY A 208 -18.64 6.13 6.69
N ARG A 209 -19.04 5.67 5.49
CA ARG A 209 -19.16 4.24 5.20
C ARG A 209 -17.77 3.65 4.98
N PHE A 210 -17.62 2.35 5.21
CA PHE A 210 -16.34 1.68 5.03
C PHE A 210 -16.52 0.22 4.62
N ILE A 211 -15.45 -0.35 4.06
CA ILE A 211 -15.24 -1.78 3.91
C ILE A 211 -13.88 -2.12 4.51
N GLU A 212 -13.77 -3.26 5.18
CA GLU A 212 -12.51 -3.74 5.77
C GLU A 212 -12.43 -5.27 5.72
N GLY A 213 -11.20 -5.78 5.78
CA GLY A 213 -10.92 -7.20 5.80
C GLY A 213 -9.53 -7.50 6.36
N GLY A 214 -9.33 -8.74 6.83
CA GLY A 214 -8.06 -9.18 7.38
C GLY A 214 -7.94 -9.04 8.90
N SER A 215 -6.73 -9.22 9.41
CA SER A 215 -6.37 -9.11 10.84
C SER A 215 -5.38 -7.98 11.09
N LYS A 216 -5.68 -7.11 12.06
CA LYS A 216 -4.82 -5.98 12.41
C LYS A 216 -3.48 -6.47 13.00
N THR A 217 -2.40 -5.76 12.64
CA THR A 217 -1.06 -5.92 13.24
C THR A 217 -0.55 -4.59 13.81
N GLY A 218 0.66 -4.60 14.38
CA GLY A 218 1.31 -3.40 14.90
C GLY A 218 1.97 -2.49 13.85
N ASN A 219 2.19 -2.97 12.62
CA ASN A 219 2.67 -2.12 11.54
C ASN A 219 1.46 -1.54 10.82
N ILE A 220 1.30 -0.22 10.88
CA ILE A 220 0.09 0.49 10.46
C ILE A 220 0.48 1.68 9.60
N GLY A 221 -0.27 1.87 8.52
CA GLY A 221 -0.20 3.03 7.65
C GLY A 221 -1.60 3.55 7.37
N THR A 222 -1.71 4.87 7.22
CA THR A 222 -2.96 5.52 6.79
C THR A 222 -2.62 6.57 5.76
N ASP A 223 -3.37 6.58 4.68
CA ASP A 223 -3.28 7.55 3.61
C ASP A 223 -4.64 8.23 3.41
N THR A 224 -4.62 9.54 3.26
CA THR A 224 -5.82 10.39 3.16
C THR A 224 -5.73 11.25 1.93
N ALA A 225 -6.78 11.20 1.10
CA ALA A 225 -6.91 12.02 -0.09
C ALA A 225 -6.80 13.51 0.24
N ARG A 226 -6.13 14.27 -0.63
CA ARG A 226 -6.20 15.73 -0.64
C ARG A 226 -7.64 16.17 -0.93
N GLU A 227 -8.00 17.38 -0.50
CA GLU A 227 -9.30 17.96 -0.84
C GLU A 227 -9.51 17.96 -2.36
N GLY A 228 -10.68 17.50 -2.81
CA GLY A 228 -11.03 17.37 -4.22
C GLY A 228 -10.56 16.08 -4.91
N TYR A 229 -9.92 15.15 -4.17
CA TYR A 229 -9.45 13.87 -4.69
C TYR A 229 -10.23 12.69 -4.09
N GLN A 230 -10.21 11.57 -4.81
CA GLN A 230 -10.76 10.29 -4.40
C GLN A 230 -9.80 9.16 -4.78
N LEU A 231 -10.01 7.96 -4.22
CA LEU A 231 -9.30 6.76 -4.68
C LEU A 231 -9.61 6.52 -6.16
N GLY A 232 -8.57 6.40 -6.99
CA GLY A 232 -8.68 6.15 -8.43
C GLY A 232 -8.30 4.73 -8.84
N GLY A 233 -7.33 4.15 -8.14
CA GLY A 233 -6.77 2.83 -8.38
C GLY A 233 -5.67 2.54 -7.38
N PHE A 234 -4.85 1.54 -7.68
CA PHE A 234 -3.78 1.06 -6.81
C PHE A 234 -2.46 0.93 -7.55
N ASP A 235 -1.40 0.96 -6.76
CA ASP A 235 -0.05 0.61 -7.15
C ASP A 235 0.51 -0.31 -6.06
N GLY A 236 1.37 -1.27 -6.41
CA GLY A 236 1.98 -2.11 -5.41
C GLY A 236 2.44 -3.45 -5.92
N ARG A 237 2.35 -4.46 -5.04
CA ARG A 237 2.85 -5.81 -5.31
C ARG A 237 1.88 -6.87 -4.81
N SER A 238 1.72 -7.92 -5.59
CA SER A 238 0.85 -9.04 -5.23
C SER A 238 1.30 -10.36 -5.84
N GLY A 239 0.89 -11.47 -5.21
CA GLY A 239 0.89 -12.81 -5.79
C GLY A 239 -0.43 -13.50 -5.45
N ASP A 240 -0.36 -14.63 -4.74
CA ASP A 240 -1.54 -15.29 -4.18
C ASP A 240 -2.30 -14.41 -3.16
N GLU A 241 -1.63 -13.41 -2.60
CA GLU A 241 -2.17 -12.43 -1.67
C GLU A 241 -1.61 -11.03 -1.99
N LEU A 242 -2.14 -9.98 -1.34
CA LEU A 242 -1.62 -8.63 -1.46
C LEU A 242 -0.37 -8.45 -0.58
N ASP A 243 0.78 -8.14 -1.18
CA ASP A 243 2.07 -8.00 -0.48
C ASP A 243 2.38 -6.52 -0.15
N MET A 244 2.01 -5.61 -1.05
CA MET A 244 2.20 -4.17 -0.92
C MET A 244 1.08 -3.40 -1.62
N VAL A 245 0.69 -2.25 -1.07
CA VAL A 245 -0.35 -1.38 -1.65
C VAL A 245 -0.07 0.09 -1.39
N SER A 246 -0.29 0.91 -2.41
CA SER A 246 -0.43 2.36 -2.37
C SER A 246 -1.72 2.76 -3.07
N ALA A 247 -2.33 3.85 -2.62
CA ALA A 247 -3.47 4.45 -3.29
C ALA A 247 -2.97 5.35 -4.43
N ILE A 248 -3.55 5.18 -5.61
CA ILE A 248 -3.51 6.21 -6.64
C ILE A 248 -4.70 7.13 -6.40
N TRP A 249 -4.43 8.36 -6.00
CA TRP A 249 -5.45 9.38 -5.81
C TRP A 249 -5.69 10.14 -7.10
N THR A 250 -6.96 10.34 -7.45
CA THR A 250 -7.37 11.03 -8.67
C THR A 250 -8.33 12.18 -8.36
N SER A 251 -8.19 13.28 -9.09
CA SER A 251 -9.08 14.43 -8.97
C SER A 251 -10.51 14.02 -9.32
N ILE A 252 -11.46 14.42 -8.48
CA ILE A 252 -12.90 14.19 -8.70
C ILE A 252 -13.39 14.98 -9.92
N GLN A 253 -12.79 16.14 -10.19
CA GLN A 253 -13.04 16.93 -11.39
C GLN A 253 -12.02 16.57 -12.49
N PRO A 254 -12.42 16.56 -13.78
CA PRO A 254 -11.47 16.42 -14.88
C PRO A 254 -10.37 17.48 -14.81
N VAL A 255 -9.13 17.04 -14.99
CA VAL A 255 -7.95 17.90 -15.15
C VAL A 255 -7.46 17.71 -16.59
N VAL A 256 -7.33 18.82 -17.31
CA VAL A 256 -6.96 18.87 -18.73
C VAL A 256 -5.51 19.30 -18.88
#